data_AF-A0A9X2DTX6-F1
#
_entry.id   AF-A0A9X2DTX6-F1
#
_cell.length_a   1.000
_cell.length_b   1.000
_cell.length_c   1.000
_cell.angle_alpha   90.00
_cell.angle_beta   90.00
_cell.angle_gamma   90.00
#
_symmetry.space_group_name_H-M   'P 1'
#
loop_
_entity.id
_entity.type
_entity.pdbx_description
1 polymer ?
#
loop_
_entity_poly.entity_id
_entity_poly.type
_entity_poly.pdbx_seq_one_letter_code
_entity_poly.pdbx_strand_id
1 'polypeptide(L)'
;MESKLTCRFCGLVAAANDENAFQLDRLARGFWCEECDGFSYLPNVALQHRFTVIFEDPQADKPFVEKPPLPLLKRLSVLRYPGGKSKVIDYLYSHLQLARTKTLVSPYTGGGSFELAMLHAGAIEHLHLNDLDTGVFALWYLMKHYPDELIQRLEIFRPTHQDFFQAQALIKDHYHGADLVDAAWAALIVNRLAYSGIAKANPLGGRHGSHAQLLQRWNPADLIRRIKRIHAMSDRITITNEDAYELIEEAYWDQQSTIFIDPPYFRKGKDLYPCYYEKDEHLNLQ
;
A
#
# COMPACT_ATOMS: atom_id res chain seq x y z
N MET A 1 1.77 12.60 -46.25
CA MET A 1 2.30 11.25 -45.95
C MET A 1 1.67 10.88 -44.62
N GLU A 2 0.69 9.98 -44.61
CA GLU A 2 0.02 9.58 -43.37
C GLU A 2 1.05 8.96 -42.41
N SER A 3 1.14 9.49 -41.20
CA SER A 3 2.02 8.93 -40.17
C SER A 3 1.49 7.56 -39.77
N LYS A 4 2.20 6.51 -40.18
CA LYS A 4 1.91 5.15 -39.73
C LYS A 4 2.43 4.97 -38.32
N LEU A 5 1.62 4.32 -37.48
CA LEU A 5 1.96 3.94 -36.13
C LEU A 5 2.20 2.44 -36.08
N THR A 6 3.12 2.01 -35.21
CA THR A 6 3.43 0.59 -35.00
C THR A 6 3.18 0.24 -33.54
N CYS A 7 2.28 -0.71 -33.27
CA CYS A 7 2.10 -1.24 -31.93
C CYS A 7 3.38 -1.96 -31.48
N ARG A 8 3.89 -1.62 -30.30
CA ARG A 8 5.14 -2.19 -29.78
C ARG A 8 5.00 -3.65 -29.31
N PHE A 9 3.77 -4.12 -29.08
CA PHE A 9 3.50 -5.44 -28.51
C PHE A 9 3.20 -6.49 -29.59
N CYS A 10 2.22 -6.23 -30.45
CA CYS A 10 1.83 -7.15 -31.53
C CYS A 10 2.46 -6.83 -32.88
N GLY A 11 3.10 -5.66 -33.03
CA GLY A 11 3.73 -5.24 -34.28
C GLY A 11 2.76 -4.73 -35.35
N LEU A 12 1.45 -4.59 -35.04
CA LEU A 12 0.45 -4.03 -35.96
C LEU A 12 0.92 -2.67 -36.48
N VAL A 13 0.85 -2.46 -37.79
CA VAL A 13 1.15 -1.18 -38.44
C VAL A 13 -0.09 -0.66 -39.14
N ALA A 14 -0.64 0.46 -38.66
CA ALA A 14 -1.82 1.10 -39.24
C ALA A 14 -1.65 2.62 -39.29
N ALA A 15 -2.56 3.32 -39.97
CA ALA A 15 -2.57 4.77 -39.99
C ALA A 15 -3.00 5.32 -38.62
N ALA A 16 -2.44 6.47 -38.20
CA ALA A 16 -2.74 7.05 -36.89
C ALA A 16 -4.22 7.40 -36.66
N ASN A 17 -4.99 7.58 -37.74
CA ASN A 17 -6.41 7.91 -37.73
C ASN A 17 -7.32 6.69 -37.96
N ASP A 18 -6.77 5.48 -38.00
CA ASP A 18 -7.56 4.26 -38.10
C ASP A 18 -8.09 3.87 -36.72
N GLU A 19 -9.28 4.36 -36.38
CA GLU A 19 -9.94 4.12 -35.09
C GLU A 19 -10.26 2.64 -34.82
N ASN A 20 -10.27 1.78 -35.86
CA ASN A 20 -10.44 0.34 -35.67
C ASN A 20 -9.13 -0.38 -35.32
N ALA A 21 -7.99 0.27 -35.54
CA ALA A 21 -6.67 -0.27 -35.22
C ALA A 21 -6.10 0.38 -33.96
N PHE A 22 -6.25 1.70 -33.83
CA PHE A 22 -5.63 2.49 -32.77
C PHE A 22 -6.57 3.55 -32.19
N GLN A 23 -6.65 3.61 -30.86
CA GLN A 23 -7.31 4.69 -30.14
C GLN A 23 -6.27 5.66 -29.57
N LEU A 24 -6.19 6.88 -30.10
CA LEU A 24 -5.25 7.89 -29.63
C LEU A 24 -5.54 8.34 -28.19
N ASP A 25 -4.48 8.48 -27.39
CA ASP A 25 -4.56 9.06 -26.04
C ASP A 25 -5.06 10.51 -26.12
N ARG A 26 -5.93 10.90 -25.18
CA ARG A 26 -6.46 12.26 -25.04
C ARG A 26 -5.36 13.32 -24.90
N LEU A 27 -4.22 12.93 -24.33
CA LEU A 27 -3.06 13.80 -24.18
C LEU A 27 -2.07 13.74 -25.34
N ALA A 28 -2.42 13.05 -26.43
CA ALA A 28 -1.60 12.85 -27.63
C ALA A 28 -0.19 12.31 -27.33
N ARG A 29 -0.06 11.44 -26.31
CA ARG A 29 1.23 10.86 -25.88
C ARG A 29 1.50 9.49 -26.48
N GLY A 30 0.49 8.86 -27.06
CA GLY A 30 0.47 7.46 -27.46
C GLY A 30 -0.89 7.05 -28.01
N PHE A 31 -1.09 5.76 -28.16
CA PHE A 31 -2.30 5.14 -28.69
C PHE A 31 -2.48 3.73 -28.11
N TRP A 32 -3.72 3.33 -27.86
CA TRP A 32 -4.11 1.95 -27.55
C TRP A 32 -4.22 1.15 -28.84
N CYS A 33 -3.91 -0.15 -28.79
CA CYS A 33 -4.02 -1.07 -29.92
C CYS A 33 -5.23 -1.98 -29.73
N GLU A 34 -6.22 -1.87 -30.61
CA GLU A 34 -7.47 -2.64 -30.49
C GLU A 34 -7.24 -4.17 -30.60
N GLU A 35 -6.18 -4.60 -31.29
CA GLU A 35 -5.85 -6.03 -31.44
C GLU A 35 -5.30 -6.71 -30.16
N CYS A 36 -4.56 -5.98 -29.33
CA CYS A 36 -3.86 -6.56 -28.18
C CYS A 36 -4.05 -5.79 -26.88
N ASP A 37 -4.89 -4.76 -26.92
CA ASP A 37 -5.17 -3.81 -25.85
C ASP A 37 -3.90 -3.16 -25.26
N GLY A 38 -2.83 -3.06 -26.07
CA GLY A 38 -1.52 -2.62 -25.63
C GLY A 38 -1.26 -1.15 -25.93
N PHE A 39 -0.99 -0.34 -24.91
CA PHE A 39 -0.68 1.09 -25.10
C PHE A 39 0.75 1.34 -25.62
N SER A 40 0.87 1.96 -26.79
CA SER A 40 2.13 2.32 -27.43
C SER A 40 2.37 3.83 -27.38
N TYR A 41 3.53 4.24 -26.87
CA TYR A 41 3.91 5.66 -26.79
C TYR A 41 4.43 6.19 -28.14
N LEU A 42 4.10 7.45 -28.45
CA LEU A 42 4.68 8.12 -29.61
C LEU A 42 6.18 8.40 -29.39
N PRO A 43 7.01 8.38 -30.47
CA PRO A 43 8.48 8.46 -30.34
C PRO A 43 8.99 9.70 -29.59
N ASN A 44 8.31 10.84 -29.75
CA ASN A 44 8.62 12.10 -29.05
C ASN A 44 8.33 12.06 -27.54
N VAL A 45 7.57 11.08 -27.06
CA VAL A 45 7.19 10.91 -25.64
C VAL A 45 7.70 9.58 -25.05
N ALA A 46 8.23 8.68 -25.87
CA ALA A 46 8.72 7.35 -25.46
C ALA A 46 9.97 7.42 -24.57
N LEU A 47 10.75 8.51 -24.65
CA LEU A 47 11.98 8.71 -23.88
C LEU A 47 11.77 9.37 -22.50
N GLN A 48 10.55 9.77 -22.16
CA GLN A 48 10.26 10.29 -20.82
C GLN A 48 10.09 9.12 -19.84
N HIS A 49 11.01 8.99 -18.88
CA HIS A 49 10.90 8.04 -17.76
C HIS A 49 9.61 8.32 -16.98
N ARG A 50 8.64 7.39 -16.98
CA ARG A 50 7.29 7.66 -16.41
C ARG A 50 7.06 7.07 -15.03
N PHE A 51 7.81 6.03 -14.69
CA PHE A 51 7.78 5.39 -13.39
C PHE A 51 9.20 5.03 -12.98
N THR A 52 9.45 5.05 -11.67
CA THR A 52 10.72 4.64 -11.07
C THR A 52 10.51 3.26 -10.48
N VAL A 53 11.18 2.25 -11.04
CA VAL A 53 11.17 0.90 -10.47
C VAL A 53 12.35 0.77 -9.53
N ILE A 54 12.07 0.33 -8.29
CA ILE A 54 13.07 0.11 -7.26
C ILE A 54 13.05 -1.38 -6.90
N PHE A 55 14.16 -2.07 -7.12
CA PHE A 55 14.34 -3.45 -6.70
C PHE A 55 15.18 -3.51 -5.42
N GLU A 56 14.79 -4.38 -4.49
CA GLU A 56 15.61 -4.70 -3.31
C GLU A 56 16.62 -5.78 -3.66
N ASP A 57 17.91 -5.45 -3.60
CA ASP A 57 19.01 -6.41 -3.72
C ASP A 57 19.73 -6.54 -2.35
N PRO A 58 19.67 -7.70 -1.69
CA PRO A 58 20.33 -7.90 -0.41
C PRO A 58 21.87 -7.93 -0.50
N GLN A 59 22.44 -8.05 -1.69
CA GLN A 59 23.90 -8.07 -1.94
C GLN A 59 24.44 -6.72 -2.42
N ALA A 60 23.58 -5.79 -2.84
CA ALA A 60 24.00 -4.48 -3.30
C ALA A 60 24.47 -3.58 -2.16
N ASP A 61 25.44 -2.72 -2.46
CA ASP A 61 25.83 -1.64 -1.56
C ASP A 61 24.64 -0.72 -1.29
N LYS A 62 24.53 -0.23 -0.05
CA LYS A 62 23.47 0.71 0.30
C LYS A 62 23.68 2.00 -0.49
N PRO A 63 22.67 2.48 -1.24
CA PRO A 63 22.81 3.73 -1.97
C PRO A 63 23.08 4.87 -0.98
N PHE A 64 23.93 5.81 -1.36
CA PHE A 64 24.04 7.07 -0.65
C PHE A 64 22.71 7.82 -0.81
N VAL A 65 22.12 8.25 0.30
CA VAL A 65 20.86 8.98 0.32
C VAL A 65 21.10 10.27 1.07
N GLU A 66 20.93 11.40 0.38
CA GLU A 66 20.94 12.69 1.05
C GLU A 66 19.83 12.75 2.08
N LYS A 67 20.15 13.34 3.23
CA LYS A 67 19.18 13.44 4.31
C LYS A 67 18.04 14.37 3.87
N PRO A 68 16.76 13.95 3.98
CA PRO A 68 15.63 14.80 3.64
C PRO A 68 15.68 16.12 4.42
N PRO A 69 15.31 17.25 3.79
CA PRO A 69 15.24 18.55 4.48
C PRO A 69 14.09 18.60 5.50
N LEU A 70 13.17 17.64 5.44
CA LEU A 70 12.00 17.52 6.32
C LEU A 70 12.19 16.39 7.35
N PRO A 71 11.72 16.54 8.59
CA PRO A 71 11.77 15.48 9.59
C PRO A 71 10.73 14.38 9.30
N LEU A 72 11.17 13.27 8.70
CA LEU A 72 10.32 12.12 8.39
C LEU A 72 10.07 11.25 9.63
N LEU A 73 8.81 11.13 10.07
CA LEU A 73 8.44 10.30 11.22
C LEU A 73 8.29 8.82 10.82
N LYS A 74 9.41 8.10 10.81
CA LYS A 74 9.53 6.72 10.27
C LYS A 74 8.74 5.63 11.02
N ARG A 75 8.17 5.93 12.19
CA ARG A 75 7.47 4.97 13.06
C ARG A 75 6.10 5.48 13.50
N LEU A 76 5.29 6.00 12.58
CA LEU A 76 3.94 6.44 12.89
C LEU A 76 2.89 5.31 12.81
N SER A 77 3.03 4.35 11.90
CA SER A 77 2.06 3.26 11.73
C SER A 77 1.82 2.43 12.99
N VAL A 78 0.58 2.00 13.22
CA VAL A 78 0.20 1.05 14.28
C VAL A 78 0.54 -0.40 13.91
N LEU A 79 0.64 -0.70 12.62
CA LEU A 79 0.91 -2.04 12.10
C LEU A 79 2.41 -2.33 12.02
N ARG A 80 2.75 -3.59 12.22
CA ARG A 80 4.01 -4.20 11.77
C ARG A 80 3.72 -4.98 10.51
N TYR A 81 4.18 -4.47 9.38
CA TYR A 81 3.96 -5.12 8.10
C TYR A 81 5.28 -5.72 7.58
N PRO A 82 5.28 -6.96 7.06
CA PRO A 82 6.37 -7.45 6.23
C PRO A 82 6.68 -6.44 5.12
N GLY A 83 7.96 -6.22 4.80
CA GLY A 83 8.37 -5.20 3.82
C GLY A 83 8.27 -3.75 4.31
N GLY A 84 7.96 -3.50 5.59
CA GLY A 84 7.84 -2.16 6.16
C GLY A 84 9.01 -1.25 5.79
N LYS A 85 8.76 -0.29 4.89
CA LYS A 85 9.78 0.53 4.24
C LYS A 85 10.42 1.58 5.14
N SER A 86 10.20 1.54 6.45
CA SER A 86 10.75 2.50 7.43
C SER A 86 12.26 2.73 7.32
N LYS A 87 13.03 1.73 6.88
CA LYS A 87 14.49 1.84 6.67
C LYS A 87 14.86 2.57 5.38
N VAL A 88 13.99 2.56 4.37
CA VAL A 88 14.21 3.12 3.04
C VAL A 88 13.36 4.37 2.77
N ILE A 89 12.61 4.86 3.77
CA ILE A 89 11.77 6.07 3.65
C ILE A 89 12.54 7.26 3.05
N ASP A 90 13.79 7.50 3.49
CA ASP A 90 14.58 8.63 2.98
C ASP A 90 14.93 8.44 1.50
N TYR A 91 15.19 7.20 1.08
CA TYR A 91 15.46 6.85 -0.31
C TYR A 91 14.21 7.05 -1.18
N LEU A 92 13.06 6.57 -0.72
CA LEU A 92 11.78 6.75 -1.41
C LEU A 92 11.43 8.24 -1.54
N TYR A 93 11.67 9.02 -0.48
CA TYR A 93 11.49 10.46 -0.51
C TYR A 93 12.35 11.12 -1.59
N SER A 94 13.61 10.71 -1.79
CA SER A 94 14.45 11.30 -2.84
C SER A 94 13.96 11.06 -4.27
N HIS A 95 13.04 10.11 -4.47
CA HIS A 95 12.41 9.84 -5.76
C HIS A 95 11.05 10.53 -5.93
N LEU A 96 10.55 11.24 -4.92
CA LEU A 96 9.32 12.02 -5.07
C LEU A 96 9.57 13.23 -5.97
N GLN A 97 8.70 13.39 -6.96
CA GLN A 97 8.72 14.56 -7.84
C GLN A 97 7.99 15.71 -7.15
N LEU A 98 8.69 16.81 -6.86
CA LEU A 98 8.13 17.97 -6.15
C LEU A 98 6.88 18.57 -6.83
N ALA A 99 6.74 18.41 -8.15
CA ALA A 99 5.57 18.86 -8.90
C ALA A 99 4.33 17.95 -8.74
N ARG A 100 4.47 16.79 -8.09
CA ARG A 100 3.44 15.72 -7.99
C ARG A 100 3.14 15.32 -6.56
N THR A 101 3.17 16.29 -5.65
CA THR A 101 3.03 16.06 -4.21
C THR A 101 1.65 16.43 -3.66
N LYS A 102 0.68 16.79 -4.50
CA LYS A 102 -0.65 17.16 -4.01
C LYS A 102 -1.33 15.97 -3.36
N THR A 103 -1.33 14.81 -4.02
CA THR A 103 -1.88 13.58 -3.49
C THR A 103 -0.88 12.44 -3.64
N LEU A 104 -0.68 11.67 -2.58
CA LEU A 104 -0.04 10.35 -2.66
C LEU A 104 -1.13 9.29 -2.64
N VAL A 105 -1.19 8.47 -3.69
CA VAL A 105 -2.11 7.34 -3.79
C VAL A 105 -1.33 6.06 -3.52
N SER A 106 -1.78 5.26 -2.55
CA SER A 106 -1.18 3.96 -2.20
C SER A 106 -2.20 2.85 -2.38
N PRO A 107 -2.24 2.21 -3.57
CA PRO A 107 -3.17 1.11 -3.87
C PRO A 107 -3.00 -0.12 -2.98
N TYR A 108 -1.79 -0.32 -2.44
CA TYR A 108 -1.39 -1.44 -1.59
C TYR A 108 -0.80 -0.93 -0.27
N THR A 109 -1.61 -0.22 0.51
CA THR A 109 -1.14 0.51 1.69
C THR A 109 -0.45 -0.39 2.70
N GLY A 110 -1.04 -1.54 3.01
CA GLY A 110 -0.61 -2.44 4.08
C GLY A 110 -0.35 -1.67 5.38
N GLY A 111 0.93 -1.58 5.74
CA GLY A 111 1.39 -0.88 6.94
C GLY A 111 1.46 0.65 6.84
N GLY A 112 1.36 1.28 5.68
CA GLY A 112 1.25 2.75 5.53
C GLY A 112 2.45 3.56 6.09
N SER A 113 3.64 2.96 6.22
CA SER A 113 4.75 3.61 6.94
C SER A 113 5.40 4.75 6.16
N PHE A 114 5.49 4.63 4.83
CA PHE A 114 6.05 5.67 3.97
C PHE A 114 5.03 6.80 3.79
N GLU A 115 3.80 6.42 3.47
CA GLU A 115 2.61 7.24 3.30
C GLU A 115 2.40 8.20 4.47
N LEU A 116 2.32 7.65 5.69
CA LEU A 116 2.15 8.45 6.89
C LEU A 116 3.34 9.38 7.15
N ALA A 117 4.57 8.96 6.82
CA ALA A 117 5.74 9.81 6.98
C ALA A 117 5.72 11.00 6.02
N MET A 118 5.25 10.79 4.77
CA MET A 118 5.11 11.86 3.77
C MET A 118 4.05 12.88 4.19
N LEU A 119 2.86 12.40 4.58
CA LEU A 119 1.76 13.28 5.00
C LEU A 119 2.11 14.08 6.26
N HIS A 120 2.75 13.40 7.23
CA HIS A 120 3.16 14.02 8.49
C HIS A 120 4.23 15.09 8.29
N ALA A 121 5.18 14.84 7.39
CA ALA A 121 6.26 15.79 7.09
C ALA A 121 5.79 16.99 6.26
N GLY A 122 4.56 16.99 5.75
CA GLY A 122 4.08 17.98 4.79
C GLY A 122 4.74 17.83 3.42
N ALA A 123 5.33 16.67 3.13
CA ALA A 123 5.88 16.38 1.80
C ALA A 123 4.78 16.16 0.77
N ILE A 124 3.56 15.85 1.23
CA ILE A 124 2.33 15.77 0.44
C ILE A 124 1.18 16.50 1.13
N GLU A 125 0.20 16.94 0.36
CA GLU A 125 -0.99 17.61 0.91
C GLU A 125 -2.05 16.61 1.35
N HIS A 126 -2.36 15.62 0.50
CA HIS A 126 -3.38 14.60 0.72
C HIS A 126 -2.81 13.19 0.55
N LEU A 127 -3.41 12.24 1.26
CA LEU A 127 -3.03 10.83 1.24
C LEU A 127 -4.26 9.98 0.94
N HIS A 128 -4.21 9.16 -0.10
CA HIS A 128 -5.25 8.17 -0.41
C HIS A 128 -4.68 6.78 -0.11
N LEU A 129 -5.23 6.15 0.92
CA LEU A 129 -4.90 4.79 1.33
C LEU A 129 -5.95 3.83 0.79
N ASN A 130 -5.50 2.78 0.10
CA ASN A 130 -6.32 1.66 -0.31
C ASN A 130 -5.65 0.35 0.10
N ASP A 131 -6.46 -0.62 0.52
CA ASP A 131 -6.03 -1.99 0.72
C ASP A 131 -7.24 -2.92 0.57
N LEU A 132 -7.06 -4.07 -0.09
CA LEU A 132 -8.13 -5.03 -0.29
C LEU A 132 -8.40 -5.87 0.97
N ASP A 133 -7.42 -6.02 1.87
CA ASP A 133 -7.61 -6.74 3.12
C ASP A 133 -8.59 -6.01 4.05
N THR A 134 -9.72 -6.65 4.35
CA THR A 134 -10.79 -6.08 5.17
C THR A 134 -10.30 -5.60 6.54
N GLY A 135 -9.36 -6.31 7.17
CA GLY A 135 -8.84 -5.93 8.49
C GLY A 135 -7.93 -4.71 8.42
N VAL A 136 -7.07 -4.62 7.41
CA VAL A 136 -6.23 -3.45 7.14
C VAL A 136 -7.10 -2.24 6.83
N PHE A 137 -8.04 -2.39 5.89
CA PHE A 137 -9.02 -1.35 5.56
C PHE A 137 -9.78 -0.87 6.80
N ALA A 138 -10.40 -1.79 7.55
CA ALA A 138 -11.20 -1.46 8.72
C ALA A 138 -10.37 -0.73 9.78
N LEU A 139 -9.10 -1.11 9.96
CA LEU A 139 -8.21 -0.44 10.91
C LEU A 139 -7.92 1.01 10.49
N TRP A 140 -7.58 1.25 9.22
CA TRP A 140 -7.39 2.61 8.71
C TRP A 140 -8.68 3.41 8.84
N TYR A 141 -9.81 2.83 8.43
CA TYR A 141 -11.12 3.46 8.46
C TYR A 141 -11.50 3.92 9.88
N LEU A 142 -11.35 3.05 10.88
CA LEU A 142 -11.61 3.42 12.27
C LEU A 142 -10.63 4.49 12.79
N MET A 143 -9.34 4.39 12.50
CA MET A 143 -8.38 5.42 12.94
C MET A 143 -8.71 6.80 12.38
N LYS A 144 -9.29 6.88 11.17
CA LYS A 144 -9.76 8.13 10.58
C LYS A 144 -11.09 8.58 11.21
N HIS A 145 -12.11 7.74 11.23
CA HIS A 145 -13.48 8.15 11.51
C HIS A 145 -13.92 7.96 12.96
N TYR A 146 -13.48 6.89 13.61
CA TYR A 146 -13.95 6.48 14.95
C TYR A 146 -12.77 5.98 15.81
N PRO A 147 -11.76 6.83 16.08
CA PRO A 147 -10.54 6.40 16.77
C PRO A 147 -10.80 5.93 18.20
N ASP A 148 -11.85 6.46 18.85
CA ASP A 148 -12.18 6.16 20.24
C ASP A 148 -12.58 4.69 20.44
N GLU A 149 -13.20 4.05 19.44
CA GLU A 149 -13.53 2.62 19.46
C GLU A 149 -12.28 1.76 19.69
N LEU A 150 -11.16 2.10 19.05
CA LEU A 150 -9.89 1.41 19.23
C LEU A 150 -9.19 1.82 20.52
N ILE A 151 -9.22 3.11 20.87
CA ILE A 151 -8.53 3.66 22.04
C ILE A 151 -9.10 3.07 23.33
N GLN A 152 -10.43 3.05 23.48
CA GLN A 152 -11.09 2.52 24.67
C GLN A 152 -10.78 1.04 24.87
N ARG A 153 -10.83 0.24 23.79
CA ARG A 153 -10.43 -1.18 23.84
C ARG A 153 -8.96 -1.32 24.27
N LEU A 154 -8.03 -0.52 23.74
CA LEU A 154 -6.61 -0.57 24.11
C LEU A 154 -6.32 -0.24 25.58
N GLU A 155 -7.09 0.66 26.20
CA GLU A 155 -6.87 1.07 27.60
C GLU A 155 -7.13 -0.08 28.58
N ILE A 156 -8.21 -0.83 28.36
CA ILE A 156 -8.68 -1.86 29.29
C ILE A 156 -8.22 -3.27 28.93
N PHE A 157 -7.99 -3.56 27.65
CA PHE A 157 -7.73 -4.93 27.18
C PHE A 157 -6.35 -5.44 27.61
N ARG A 158 -6.31 -6.71 28.04
CA ARG A 158 -5.10 -7.42 28.45
C ARG A 158 -5.04 -8.74 27.68
N PRO A 159 -4.28 -8.80 26.56
CA PRO A 159 -4.34 -9.94 25.67
C PRO A 159 -3.84 -11.24 26.29
N THR A 160 -4.45 -12.34 25.85
CA THR A 160 -4.05 -13.72 26.13
C THR A 160 -3.81 -14.49 24.82
N HIS A 161 -3.26 -15.70 24.92
CA HIS A 161 -3.18 -16.61 23.78
C HIS A 161 -4.56 -16.98 23.24
N GLN A 162 -5.58 -17.07 24.10
CA GLN A 162 -6.95 -17.36 23.66
C GLN A 162 -7.47 -16.24 22.76
N ASP A 163 -7.31 -14.98 23.17
CA ASP A 163 -7.73 -13.83 22.37
C ASP A 163 -7.01 -13.79 21.02
N PHE A 164 -5.71 -14.12 21.01
CA PHE A 164 -4.95 -14.22 19.77
C PHE A 164 -5.56 -15.26 18.82
N PHE A 165 -5.86 -16.47 19.30
CA PHE A 165 -6.41 -17.53 18.44
C PHE A 165 -7.85 -17.25 18.01
N GLN A 166 -8.66 -16.59 18.85
CA GLN A 166 -10.00 -16.13 18.48
C GLN A 166 -9.93 -15.07 17.37
N ALA A 167 -9.11 -14.04 17.55
CA ALA A 167 -8.88 -13.04 16.51
C ALA A 167 -8.32 -13.67 15.23
N GLN A 168 -7.36 -14.59 15.34
CA GLN A 168 -6.80 -15.29 14.18
C GLN A 168 -7.83 -16.17 13.47
N ALA A 169 -8.75 -16.82 14.20
CA ALA A 169 -9.83 -17.60 13.61
C ALA A 169 -10.76 -16.69 12.79
N LEU A 170 -11.11 -15.51 13.33
CA LEU A 170 -11.92 -14.53 12.59
C LEU A 170 -11.26 -14.07 11.30
N ILE A 171 -9.95 -13.81 11.31
CA ILE A 171 -9.19 -13.46 10.08
C ILE A 171 -9.22 -14.63 9.07
N LYS A 172 -9.04 -15.87 9.54
CA LYS A 172 -9.06 -17.07 8.69
C LYS A 172 -10.43 -17.36 8.10
N ASP A 173 -11.48 -16.95 8.78
CA ASP A 173 -12.87 -17.03 8.31
C ASP A 173 -13.29 -15.78 7.53
N HIS A 174 -12.31 -15.02 7.01
CA HIS A 174 -12.54 -13.82 6.19
C HIS A 174 -13.46 -12.79 6.86
N TYR A 175 -13.36 -12.66 8.19
CA TYR A 175 -14.19 -11.75 8.99
C TYR A 175 -15.70 -12.00 8.84
N HIS A 176 -16.11 -13.23 8.51
CA HIS A 176 -17.52 -13.56 8.29
C HIS A 176 -18.38 -13.20 9.51
N GLY A 177 -19.37 -12.33 9.29
CA GLY A 177 -20.29 -11.86 10.33
C GLY A 177 -19.71 -10.83 11.32
N ALA A 178 -18.47 -10.39 11.14
CA ALA A 178 -17.91 -9.30 11.93
C ALA A 178 -18.24 -7.92 11.34
N ASP A 179 -18.42 -6.95 12.22
CA ASP A 179 -18.45 -5.55 11.82
C ASP A 179 -17.03 -4.98 11.64
N LEU A 180 -16.94 -3.72 11.17
CA LEU A 180 -15.65 -3.06 10.97
C LEU A 180 -14.85 -2.90 12.28
N VAL A 181 -15.52 -2.77 13.43
CA VAL A 181 -14.84 -2.60 14.70
C VAL A 181 -14.15 -3.89 15.11
N ASP A 182 -14.83 -5.01 15.00
CA ASP A 182 -14.29 -6.32 15.32
C ASP A 182 -13.24 -6.78 14.31
N ALA A 183 -13.43 -6.46 13.02
CA ALA A 183 -12.41 -6.71 11.99
C ALA A 183 -11.11 -5.94 12.27
N ALA A 184 -11.20 -4.62 12.51
CA ALA A 184 -10.06 -3.78 12.86
C ALA A 184 -9.36 -4.27 14.13
N TRP A 185 -10.15 -4.64 15.15
CA TRP A 185 -9.64 -5.10 16.43
C TRP A 185 -8.89 -6.43 16.31
N ALA A 186 -9.47 -7.41 15.60
CA ALA A 186 -8.84 -8.69 15.35
C ALA A 186 -7.53 -8.53 14.56
N ALA A 187 -7.54 -7.70 13.52
CA ALA A 187 -6.34 -7.38 12.73
C ALA A 187 -5.23 -6.78 13.61
N LEU A 188 -5.56 -5.83 14.49
CA LEU A 188 -4.59 -5.23 15.41
C LEU A 188 -4.04 -6.23 16.44
N ILE A 189 -4.90 -7.04 17.06
CA ILE A 189 -4.48 -8.08 18.02
C ILE A 189 -3.49 -9.02 17.35
N VAL A 190 -3.86 -9.61 16.22
CA VAL A 190 -3.02 -10.59 15.54
C VAL A 190 -1.72 -9.94 15.08
N ASN A 191 -1.78 -8.73 14.52
CA ASN A 191 -0.57 -8.03 14.07
C ASN A 191 0.44 -7.76 15.21
N ARG A 192 -0.04 -7.39 16.40
CA ARG A 192 0.86 -7.04 17.51
C ARG A 192 1.35 -8.27 18.28
N LEU A 193 0.60 -9.37 18.24
CA LEU A 193 0.93 -10.58 18.99
C LEU A 193 1.56 -11.69 18.13
N ALA A 194 1.44 -11.64 16.80
CA ALA A 194 2.05 -12.63 15.90
C ALA A 194 3.55 -12.41 15.70
N TYR A 195 4.27 -13.50 15.43
CA TYR A 195 5.63 -13.42 14.92
C TYR A 195 5.66 -12.59 13.62
N SER A 196 6.55 -11.60 13.59
CA SER A 196 6.66 -10.61 12.50
C SER A 196 5.37 -9.85 12.11
N GLY A 197 4.29 -9.95 12.89
CA GLY A 197 3.00 -9.34 12.57
C GLY A 197 2.25 -10.00 11.40
N ILE A 198 2.64 -11.23 11.04
CA ILE A 198 2.02 -11.98 9.95
C ILE A 198 0.80 -12.72 10.49
N ALA A 199 -0.37 -12.52 9.87
CA ALA A 199 -1.63 -13.11 10.33
C ALA A 199 -1.60 -14.65 10.41
N LYS A 200 -0.88 -15.28 9.48
CA LYS A 200 -0.69 -16.74 9.38
C LYS A 200 0.33 -17.30 10.38
N ALA A 201 1.12 -16.46 11.05
CA ALA A 201 2.16 -16.92 11.96
C ALA A 201 1.63 -17.32 13.34
N ASN A 202 2.47 -18.03 14.11
CA ASN A 202 2.22 -18.31 15.52
C ASN A 202 2.39 -17.03 16.38
N PRO A 203 1.79 -17.00 17.59
CA PRO A 203 2.00 -15.90 18.51
C PRO A 203 3.48 -15.82 18.95
N LEU A 204 3.92 -14.65 19.41
CA LEU A 204 5.23 -14.44 20.00
C LEU A 204 5.41 -15.36 21.22
N GLY A 205 6.57 -16.02 21.30
CA GLY A 205 6.81 -17.07 22.29
C GLY A 205 6.24 -18.45 21.92
N GLY A 206 5.50 -18.55 20.80
CA GLY A 206 4.87 -19.80 20.36
C GLY A 206 3.53 -20.07 21.06
N ARG A 207 2.86 -21.15 20.63
CA ARG A 207 1.49 -21.49 21.07
C ARG A 207 1.36 -21.73 22.58
N HIS A 208 2.45 -22.15 23.22
CA HIS A 208 2.54 -22.41 24.66
C HIS A 208 3.61 -21.55 25.34
N GLY A 209 3.96 -20.41 24.73
CA GLY A 209 4.92 -19.45 25.29
C GLY A 209 4.40 -18.75 26.54
N SER A 210 5.28 -18.08 27.26
CA SER A 210 4.87 -17.29 28.43
C SER A 210 4.09 -16.05 28.04
N HIS A 211 3.27 -15.53 28.96
CA HIS A 211 2.52 -14.29 28.75
C HIS A 211 3.45 -13.09 28.46
N ALA A 212 4.60 -13.04 29.13
CA ALA A 212 5.62 -12.01 28.88
C ALA A 212 6.19 -12.07 27.45
N GLN A 213 6.36 -13.26 26.88
CA GLN A 213 6.82 -13.41 25.50
C GLN A 213 5.76 -12.97 24.49
N LEU A 214 4.50 -13.31 24.73
CA LEU A 214 3.35 -12.89 23.90
C LEU A 214 3.27 -11.35 23.81
N LEU A 215 3.43 -10.67 24.95
CA LEU A 215 3.22 -9.22 25.06
C LEU A 215 4.42 -8.36 24.70
N GLN A 216 5.54 -8.92 24.22
CA GLN A 216 6.76 -8.16 23.87
C GLN A 216 6.53 -6.96 22.94
N ARG A 217 5.44 -6.98 22.15
CA ARG A 217 5.09 -5.93 21.19
C ARG A 217 3.72 -5.30 21.44
N TRP A 218 3.07 -5.68 22.54
CA TRP A 218 1.82 -5.08 22.99
C TRP A 218 2.13 -3.87 23.86
N ASN A 219 2.10 -2.67 23.27
CA ASN A 219 2.31 -1.40 23.97
C ASN A 219 1.10 -0.48 23.70
N PRO A 220 0.04 -0.57 24.52
CA PRO A 220 -1.18 0.21 24.35
C PRO A 220 -0.94 1.72 24.36
N ALA A 221 -0.11 2.23 25.27
CA ALA A 221 0.18 3.66 25.37
C ALA A 221 0.81 4.20 24.08
N ASP A 222 1.74 3.44 23.48
CA ASP A 222 2.36 3.78 22.21
C ASP A 222 1.38 3.70 21.03
N LEU A 223 0.51 2.68 21.02
CA LEU A 223 -0.52 2.50 20.00
C LEU A 223 -1.56 3.64 20.03
N ILE A 224 -2.08 3.96 21.21
CA ILE A 224 -3.03 5.07 21.42
C ILE A 224 -2.41 6.39 20.95
N ARG A 225 -1.14 6.65 21.29
CA ARG A 225 -0.43 7.86 20.84
C ARG A 225 -0.33 7.94 19.31
N ARG A 226 -0.11 6.82 18.63
CA ARG A 226 -0.05 6.75 17.16
C ARG A 226 -1.43 6.97 16.54
N ILE A 227 -2.47 6.30 17.05
CA ILE A 227 -3.86 6.46 16.59
C ILE A 227 -4.28 7.93 16.67
N LYS A 228 -4.08 8.57 17.83
CA LYS A 228 -4.40 10.00 18.02
C LYS A 228 -3.66 10.90 17.03
N ARG A 229 -2.39 10.60 16.72
CA ARG A 229 -1.59 11.38 15.76
C ARG A 229 -2.01 11.16 14.31
N ILE A 230 -2.43 9.94 13.94
CA ILE A 230 -3.00 9.64 12.62
C ILE A 230 -4.35 10.36 12.47
N HIS A 231 -5.21 10.26 13.47
CA HIS A 231 -6.52 10.91 13.49
C HIS A 231 -6.42 12.45 13.40
N ALA A 232 -5.40 13.06 14.02
CA ALA A 232 -5.15 14.49 13.92
C ALA A 232 -4.83 14.98 12.48
N MET A 233 -4.56 14.07 11.54
CA MET A 233 -4.36 14.37 10.12
C MET A 233 -5.52 13.86 9.24
N SER A 234 -6.61 13.37 9.84
CA SER A 234 -7.69 12.65 9.18
C SER A 234 -8.35 13.42 8.03
N ASP A 235 -8.47 14.74 8.12
CA ASP A 235 -9.03 15.59 7.05
C ASP A 235 -8.25 15.51 5.74
N ARG A 236 -6.98 15.11 5.80
CA ARG A 236 -6.08 14.96 4.64
C ARG A 236 -5.91 13.51 4.19
N ILE A 237 -6.71 12.58 4.72
CA ILE A 237 -6.61 11.15 4.43
C ILE A 237 -7.91 10.65 3.78
N THR A 238 -7.84 10.04 2.61
CA THR A 238 -8.92 9.24 2.00
C THR A 238 -8.62 7.76 2.20
N ILE A 239 -9.66 6.96 2.46
CA ILE A 239 -9.53 5.52 2.72
C ILE A 239 -10.54 4.77 1.86
N THR A 240 -10.07 3.84 1.04
CA THR A 240 -10.92 2.99 0.20
C THR A 240 -10.55 1.50 0.34
N ASN A 241 -11.47 0.65 -0.10
CA ASN A 241 -11.33 -0.81 -0.19
C ASN A 241 -11.75 -1.23 -1.61
N GLU A 242 -11.08 -0.63 -2.58
CA GLU A 242 -11.33 -0.76 -4.02
C GLU A 242 -10.30 -1.70 -4.64
N ASP A 243 -10.62 -2.18 -5.85
CA ASP A 243 -9.64 -2.89 -6.66
C ASP A 243 -8.46 -1.96 -6.98
N ALA A 244 -7.25 -2.47 -6.82
CA ALA A 244 -6.05 -1.66 -6.96
C ALA A 244 -5.80 -1.23 -8.41
N TYR A 245 -6.23 -2.02 -9.42
CA TYR A 245 -6.08 -1.63 -10.82
C TYR A 245 -6.99 -0.47 -11.16
N GLU A 246 -8.26 -0.53 -10.75
CA GLU A 246 -9.23 0.56 -10.92
C GLU A 246 -8.68 1.87 -10.33
N LEU A 247 -8.17 1.82 -9.09
CA LEU A 247 -7.59 2.99 -8.44
C LEU A 247 -6.33 3.51 -9.16
N ILE A 248 -5.47 2.63 -9.66
CA ILE A 248 -4.27 3.02 -10.41
C ILE A 248 -4.69 3.71 -11.72
N GLU A 249 -5.65 3.16 -12.45
CA GLU A 249 -6.15 3.71 -13.71
C GLU A 249 -6.74 5.11 -13.51
N GLU A 250 -7.54 5.30 -12.47
CA GLU A 250 -8.12 6.60 -12.13
C GLU A 250 -7.04 7.63 -11.76
N ALA A 251 -6.09 7.24 -10.90
CA ALA A 251 -5.03 8.12 -10.44
C ALA A 251 -3.97 8.43 -11.52
N TYR A 252 -3.81 7.57 -12.53
CA TYR A 252 -2.76 7.69 -13.56
C TYR A 252 -2.81 9.00 -14.34
N TRP A 253 -4.02 9.56 -14.50
CA TRP A 253 -4.26 10.77 -15.29
C TRP A 253 -4.05 12.06 -14.50
N ASP A 254 -3.97 12.00 -13.17
CA ASP A 254 -3.75 13.18 -12.33
C ASP A 254 -2.25 13.54 -12.28
N GLN A 255 -1.90 14.63 -12.96
CA GLN A 255 -0.54 15.14 -13.02
C GLN A 255 -0.03 15.72 -11.69
N GLN A 256 -0.91 15.95 -10.71
CA GLN A 256 -0.56 16.44 -9.38
C GLN A 256 -0.37 15.29 -8.36
N SER A 257 -0.67 14.06 -8.76
CA SER A 257 -0.60 12.87 -7.92
C SER A 257 0.69 12.07 -8.13
N THR A 258 1.16 11.46 -7.05
CA THR A 258 2.15 10.38 -7.09
C THR A 258 1.46 9.09 -6.70
N ILE A 259 1.62 8.03 -7.51
CA ILE A 259 1.15 6.68 -7.18
C ILE A 259 2.33 5.90 -6.63
N PHE A 260 2.19 5.37 -5.42
CA PHE A 260 3.18 4.52 -4.78
C PHE A 260 2.68 3.07 -4.76
N ILE A 261 3.31 2.22 -5.56
CA ILE A 261 2.87 0.84 -5.82
C ILE A 261 3.84 -0.13 -5.13
N ASP A 262 3.36 -0.82 -4.08
CA ASP A 262 4.11 -1.84 -3.34
C ASP A 262 3.29 -3.15 -3.21
N PRO A 263 3.09 -3.89 -4.30
CA PRO A 263 2.22 -5.06 -4.33
C PRO A 263 2.83 -6.23 -3.53
N PRO A 264 2.01 -7.23 -3.14
CA PRO A 264 2.50 -8.42 -2.44
C PRO A 264 3.58 -9.17 -3.26
N TYR A 265 4.65 -9.64 -2.61
CA TYR A 265 5.75 -10.33 -3.30
C TYR A 265 5.32 -11.67 -3.95
N PHE A 266 5.56 -11.84 -5.25
CA PHE A 266 5.22 -13.03 -6.06
C PHE A 266 5.57 -14.40 -5.43
N ARG A 267 6.77 -14.58 -4.87
CA ARG A 267 7.22 -15.89 -4.34
C ARG A 267 6.84 -16.18 -2.88
N LYS A 268 6.51 -15.15 -2.10
CA LYS A 268 6.25 -15.27 -0.65
C LYS A 268 4.88 -14.71 -0.23
N GLY A 269 4.09 -14.19 -1.17
CA GLY A 269 2.82 -13.53 -0.89
C GLY A 269 1.81 -14.47 -0.22
N LYS A 270 1.74 -15.74 -0.67
CA LYS A 270 0.87 -16.77 -0.08
C LYS A 270 1.16 -17.04 1.39
N ASP A 271 2.40 -16.84 1.84
CA ASP A 271 2.80 -17.06 3.24
C ASP A 271 2.70 -15.79 4.10
N LEU A 272 2.80 -14.60 3.48
CA LEU A 272 2.95 -13.32 4.16
C LEU A 272 1.66 -12.50 4.24
N TYR A 273 0.78 -12.60 3.25
CA TYR A 273 -0.41 -11.74 3.11
C TYR A 273 -1.71 -12.57 3.08
N PRO A 274 -2.83 -12.03 3.60
CA PRO A 274 -4.15 -12.66 3.47
C PRO A 274 -4.66 -12.62 2.03
N CYS A 275 -4.51 -11.47 1.34
CA CYS A 275 -4.74 -11.29 -0.09
C CYS A 275 -3.42 -11.36 -0.86
N TYR A 276 -3.37 -12.13 -1.93
CA TYR A 276 -2.19 -12.28 -2.78
C TYR A 276 -2.63 -12.49 -4.23
N TYR A 277 -1.80 -12.04 -5.17
CA TYR A 277 -2.03 -12.26 -6.58
C TYR A 277 -1.57 -13.67 -7.00
N GLU A 278 -2.38 -14.32 -7.83
CA GLU A 278 -1.97 -15.49 -8.62
C GLU A 278 -1.08 -15.06 -9.80
N LYS A 279 -0.47 -16.03 -10.49
CA LYS A 279 0.60 -15.79 -11.48
C LYS A 279 0.20 -14.82 -12.60
N ASP A 280 -1.05 -14.86 -13.02
CA ASP A 280 -1.57 -14.07 -14.15
C ASP A 280 -1.90 -12.63 -13.75
N GLU A 281 -2.33 -12.41 -12.51
CA GLU A 281 -2.60 -11.06 -11.98
C GLU A 281 -1.29 -10.28 -11.77
N HIS A 282 -0.20 -10.98 -11.43
CA HIS A 282 1.14 -10.37 -11.39
C HIS A 282 1.69 -9.96 -12.77
N LEU A 283 1.27 -10.64 -13.85
CA LEU A 283 1.65 -10.25 -15.22
C LEU A 283 0.90 -8.99 -15.66
N ASN A 284 -0.33 -8.80 -15.17
CA ASN A 284 -1.12 -7.58 -15.44
C ASN A 284 -0.63 -6.34 -14.68
N LEU A 285 0.29 -6.50 -13.69
CA LEU A 285 0.92 -5.39 -12.97
C LEU A 285 2.16 -4.77 -13.66
N GLN A 286 2.65 -5.39 -14.75
CA GLN A 286 3.83 -4.92 -15.50
C GLN A 286 3.44 -4.11 -16.74
#